data_AF-A0A4R2Q5U0-F1
#
_entry.id   AF-A0A4R2Q5U0-F1
#
_cell.length_a   1.000
_cell.length_b   1.000
_cell.length_c   1.000
_cell.angle_alpha   90.00
_cell.angle_beta   90.00
_cell.angle_gamma   90.00
#
_symmetry.space_group_name_H-M   'P 1'
#
loop_
_entity.id
_entity.type
_entity.pdbx_description
1 polymer ?
#
loop_
_entity_poly.entity_id
_entity_poly.type
_entity_poly.pdbx_seq_one_letter_code
_entity_poly.pdbx_strand_id
1 'polypeptide(L)'
;MDDQLARITRKLATLPGVPGRTVLSRQEKHQFRLRPPASLDDVENFEGHHEIRLPKGYRRFLTELGDGGAGPGFGLPSLSDAYAIVNYDNIAGQLAAPSPLRSGVRYRDDWWDNYTDSGPDPVPHQGTIAVAHHGCDSYTVLIVTGTARGRLAMLDFTGVPGPYVLEDDDFLSWYERWLDELAAGYRIGLAEGKIPGDQQRLVDILVTDANAARRARAARSMLAFDDLRPATVAALANVAVDPAPEVRAEAMRVAAARVLTALVPVTRDLFNDPNATVRLAAFDALSAFGQVDLPALARRLLDDSSAEARTRAIRWLSDADELSGQDLAPLCMDPDVRMRRTAVHHLFAARGARVPGLLANALTDAQPLVRLAAVQAIGRRAEAGLRGQLIDALATETDAMVRTNLQRVLADLATR
;
A
#
# COMPACT_ATOMS: atom_id res chain seq x y z
N MET A 1 33.67 3.00 -24.54
CA MET A 1 32.39 2.27 -24.61
C MET A 1 32.05 1.84 -23.20
N ASP A 2 30.91 2.30 -22.70
CA ASP A 2 30.37 1.99 -21.38
C ASP A 2 30.34 0.49 -21.10
N ASP A 3 31.29 -0.01 -20.30
CA ASP A 3 31.17 -1.37 -19.79
C ASP A 3 30.30 -1.38 -18.54
N GLN A 4 28.99 -1.24 -18.77
CA GLN A 4 27.96 -1.32 -17.73
C GLN A 4 28.07 -2.63 -16.93
N LEU A 5 28.45 -3.73 -17.58
CA LEU A 5 28.66 -5.01 -16.90
C LEU A 5 29.86 -4.93 -15.96
N ALA A 6 30.98 -4.32 -16.38
CA ALA A 6 32.10 -4.07 -15.46
C ALA A 6 31.73 -3.17 -14.28
N ARG A 7 30.81 -2.19 -14.44
CA ARG A 7 30.27 -1.43 -13.30
C ARG A 7 29.46 -2.32 -12.36
N ILE A 8 28.55 -3.14 -12.91
CA ILE A 8 27.75 -4.10 -12.16
C ILE A 8 28.65 -5.07 -11.38
N THR A 9 29.69 -5.62 -12.02
CA THR A 9 30.66 -6.52 -11.38
C THR A 9 31.38 -5.84 -10.22
N ARG A 10 31.86 -4.60 -10.41
CA ARG A 10 32.49 -3.82 -9.33
C ARG A 10 31.51 -3.57 -8.17
N LYS A 11 30.28 -3.18 -8.46
CA LYS A 11 29.24 -2.97 -7.44
C LYS A 11 29.02 -4.25 -6.64
N LEU A 12 28.74 -5.37 -7.30
CA LEU A 12 28.57 -6.69 -6.66
C LEU A 12 29.74 -7.07 -5.74
N ALA A 13 30.99 -6.82 -6.17
CA ALA A 13 32.17 -7.10 -5.36
C ALA A 13 32.29 -6.23 -4.11
N THR A 14 31.80 -4.98 -4.16
CA THR A 14 31.86 -4.04 -3.02
C THR A 14 30.68 -4.16 -2.05
N LEU A 15 29.53 -4.67 -2.52
CA LEU A 15 28.31 -4.74 -1.73
C LEU A 15 28.51 -5.49 -0.39
N PRO A 16 29.19 -6.65 -0.29
CA PRO A 16 29.35 -7.36 0.99
C PRO A 16 30.00 -6.55 2.12
N GLY A 17 30.72 -5.45 1.81
CA GLY A 17 31.44 -4.62 2.78
C GLY A 17 30.72 -3.36 3.28
N VAL A 18 29.47 -3.10 2.88
CA VAL A 18 28.76 -1.86 3.24
C VAL A 18 28.05 -2.01 4.60
N PRO A 19 28.42 -1.22 5.64
CA PRO A 19 27.81 -1.28 6.97
C PRO A 19 26.36 -0.80 7.00
N GLY A 20 25.56 -1.28 7.96
CA GLY A 20 24.21 -0.75 8.24
C GLY A 20 23.07 -1.34 7.38
N ARG A 21 23.33 -2.39 6.59
CA ARG A 21 22.29 -2.95 5.74
C ARG A 21 21.27 -3.78 6.51
N THR A 22 20.00 -3.45 6.27
CA THR A 22 18.88 -4.38 6.51
C THR A 22 18.88 -5.40 5.36
N VAL A 23 19.80 -6.36 5.37
CA VAL A 23 19.73 -7.50 4.45
C VAL A 23 18.57 -8.35 4.96
N LEU A 24 17.49 -8.45 4.18
CA LEU A 24 16.45 -9.44 4.49
C LEU A 24 17.14 -10.81 4.50
N SER A 25 16.88 -11.63 5.54
CA SER A 25 17.52 -12.93 5.78
C SER A 25 17.57 -13.90 4.58
N ARG A 26 16.79 -13.61 3.53
CA ARG A 26 16.71 -14.38 2.30
C ARG A 26 17.77 -13.99 1.26
N GLN A 27 18.22 -12.74 1.21
CA GLN A 27 19.32 -12.29 0.35
C GLN A 27 20.70 -12.77 0.84
N GLU A 28 20.80 -13.11 2.13
CA GLU A 28 21.98 -13.75 2.71
C GLU A 28 22.25 -15.13 2.08
N LYS A 29 21.22 -15.80 1.53
CA LYS A 29 21.36 -17.14 0.94
C LYS A 29 22.23 -17.17 -0.32
N HIS A 30 22.18 -16.12 -1.16
CA HIS A 30 23.03 -16.04 -2.34
C HIS A 30 24.32 -15.25 -2.10
N GLN A 31 24.49 -14.59 -0.95
CA GLN A 31 25.72 -13.86 -0.55
C GLN A 31 26.25 -12.88 -1.63
N PHE A 32 25.34 -12.26 -2.39
CA PHE A 32 25.68 -11.43 -3.57
C PHE A 32 26.58 -12.12 -4.62
N ARG A 33 26.55 -13.46 -4.69
CA ARG A 33 27.26 -14.24 -5.71
C ARG A 33 26.34 -14.59 -6.86
N LEU A 34 26.83 -14.36 -8.07
CA LEU A 34 26.20 -14.87 -9.29
C LEU A 34 26.52 -16.36 -9.46
N ARG A 35 25.64 -17.06 -10.15
CA ARG A 35 25.93 -18.39 -10.71
C ARG A 35 26.89 -18.23 -11.90
N PRO A 36 27.57 -19.32 -12.34
CA PRO A 36 28.37 -19.27 -13.55
C PRO A 36 27.57 -18.74 -14.75
N PRO A 37 28.21 -18.03 -15.70
CA PRO A 37 27.56 -17.62 -16.94
C PRO A 37 27.04 -18.82 -17.74
N ALA A 38 25.90 -18.64 -18.41
CA ALA A 38 25.40 -19.59 -19.40
C ALA A 38 26.33 -19.59 -20.63
N SER A 39 26.45 -20.74 -21.29
CA SER A 39 27.12 -20.79 -22.58
C SER A 39 26.29 -20.07 -23.65
N LEU A 40 26.94 -19.57 -24.70
CA LEU A 40 26.23 -18.98 -25.83
C LEU A 40 25.31 -20.01 -26.50
N ASP A 41 25.76 -21.27 -26.61
CA ASP A 41 24.98 -22.36 -27.21
C ASP A 41 23.70 -22.64 -26.41
N ASP A 42 23.75 -22.64 -25.08
CA ASP A 42 22.56 -22.84 -24.24
C ASP A 42 21.52 -21.74 -24.45
N VAL A 43 21.98 -20.48 -24.52
CA VAL A 43 21.10 -19.33 -24.77
C VAL A 43 20.52 -19.37 -26.18
N GLU A 44 21.31 -19.75 -27.18
CA GLU A 44 20.85 -19.86 -28.57
C GLU A 44 19.87 -21.02 -28.76
N ASN A 45 20.10 -22.14 -28.09
CA ASN A 45 19.18 -23.27 -28.05
C ASN A 45 17.86 -22.88 -27.39
N PHE A 46 17.90 -22.16 -26.26
CA PHE A 46 16.70 -21.65 -25.60
C PHE A 46 15.91 -20.70 -26.51
N GLU A 47 16.58 -19.72 -27.11
CA GLU A 47 15.97 -18.78 -28.04
C GLU A 47 15.36 -19.48 -29.27
N GLY A 48 16.05 -20.47 -29.82
CA GLY A 48 15.57 -21.26 -30.97
C GLY A 48 14.38 -22.13 -30.60
N HIS A 49 14.42 -22.81 -29.45
CA HIS A 49 13.34 -23.68 -28.98
C HIS A 49 12.05 -22.90 -28.68
N HIS A 50 12.18 -21.67 -28.19
CA HIS A 50 11.03 -20.83 -27.84
C HIS A 50 10.67 -19.78 -28.90
N GLU A 51 11.35 -19.79 -30.06
CA GLU A 51 11.11 -18.87 -31.18
C GLU A 51 11.19 -17.38 -30.80
N ILE A 52 12.11 -17.03 -29.90
CA ILE A 52 12.32 -15.65 -29.46
C ILE A 52 13.77 -15.21 -29.61
N ARG A 53 14.01 -13.92 -29.41
CA ARG A 53 15.35 -13.39 -29.07
C ARG A 53 15.27 -12.73 -27.72
N LEU A 54 16.19 -13.04 -26.82
CA LEU A 54 16.25 -12.38 -25.52
C LEU A 54 16.64 -10.89 -25.70
N PRO A 55 16.14 -9.99 -24.85
CA PRO A 55 16.59 -8.60 -24.84
C PRO A 55 18.11 -8.52 -24.64
N LYS A 56 18.79 -7.65 -25.41
CA LYS A 56 20.25 -7.59 -25.49
C LYS A 56 20.93 -7.49 -24.12
N GLY A 57 20.43 -6.65 -23.23
CA GLY A 57 20.99 -6.48 -21.89
C GLY A 57 20.92 -7.76 -21.04
N TYR A 58 19.81 -8.50 -21.11
CA TYR A 58 19.64 -9.75 -20.37
C TYR A 58 20.48 -10.88 -20.96
N ARG A 59 20.51 -11.02 -22.29
CA ARG A 59 21.38 -11.99 -22.98
C ARG A 59 22.83 -11.81 -22.58
N ARG A 60 23.33 -10.58 -22.60
CA ARG A 60 24.70 -10.25 -22.18
C ARG A 60 24.95 -10.60 -20.71
N PHE A 61 24.00 -10.28 -19.82
CA PHE A 61 24.11 -10.63 -18.40
C PHE A 61 24.30 -12.14 -18.22
N LEU A 62 23.47 -12.96 -18.88
CA LEU A 62 23.54 -14.42 -18.79
C LEU A 62 24.88 -14.97 -19.25
N THR A 63 25.42 -14.47 -20.36
CA THR A 63 26.63 -15.02 -21.00
C THR A 63 27.93 -14.44 -20.47
N GLU A 64 27.91 -13.23 -19.90
CA GLU A 64 29.11 -12.52 -19.45
C GLU A 64 29.22 -12.46 -17.91
N LEU A 65 28.10 -12.47 -17.18
CA LEU A 65 28.10 -12.31 -15.70
C LEU A 65 27.59 -13.55 -14.96
N GLY A 66 26.43 -14.09 -15.31
CA GLY A 66 25.87 -15.24 -14.61
C GLY A 66 24.46 -15.65 -15.01
N ASP A 67 24.21 -16.96 -15.02
CA ASP A 67 22.88 -17.56 -15.20
C ASP A 67 22.11 -17.64 -13.87
N GLY A 68 21.80 -16.47 -13.33
CA GLY A 68 21.11 -16.31 -12.04
C GLY A 68 22.05 -16.08 -10.85
N GLY A 69 21.51 -16.21 -9.63
CA GLY A 69 22.22 -15.97 -8.37
C GLY A 69 21.81 -14.66 -7.72
N ALA A 70 22.77 -13.76 -7.46
CA ALA A 70 22.51 -12.49 -6.80
C ALA A 70 21.42 -11.67 -7.49
N GLY A 71 20.42 -11.24 -6.73
CA GLY A 71 19.31 -10.44 -7.25
C GLY A 71 18.36 -9.99 -6.15
N PRO A 72 17.36 -9.15 -6.49
CA PRO A 72 16.29 -8.78 -5.56
C PRO A 72 15.56 -9.98 -4.96
N GLY A 73 14.94 -9.79 -3.79
CA GLY A 73 14.13 -10.82 -3.14
C GLY A 73 14.88 -12.14 -2.88
N PHE A 74 14.50 -13.19 -3.60
CA PHE A 74 15.10 -14.53 -3.52
C PHE A 74 16.29 -14.75 -4.46
N GLY A 75 16.71 -13.72 -5.20
CA GLY A 75 17.76 -13.80 -6.21
C GLY A 75 17.21 -13.98 -7.62
N LEU A 76 18.12 -13.95 -8.59
CA LEU A 76 17.81 -14.24 -9.98
C LEU A 76 17.73 -15.77 -10.18
N PRO A 77 16.63 -16.31 -10.74
CA PRO A 77 16.59 -17.70 -11.19
C PRO A 77 17.53 -17.92 -12.39
N SER A 78 17.85 -19.19 -12.69
CA SER A 78 18.48 -19.52 -13.99
C SER A 78 17.51 -19.21 -15.14
N LEU A 79 17.99 -19.11 -16.38
CA LEU A 79 17.14 -18.89 -17.55
C LEU A 79 16.02 -19.94 -17.66
N SER A 80 16.34 -21.21 -17.36
CA SER A 80 15.36 -22.30 -17.35
C SER A 80 14.32 -22.12 -16.25
N ASP A 81 14.76 -21.85 -15.02
CA ASP A 81 13.86 -21.62 -13.87
C ASP A 81 12.98 -20.38 -14.09
N ALA A 82 13.54 -19.30 -14.66
CA ALA A 82 12.86 -18.04 -14.95
C ALA A 82 11.66 -18.24 -15.88
N TYR A 83 11.81 -19.14 -16.86
CA TYR A 83 10.74 -19.53 -17.76
C TYR A 83 9.74 -20.49 -17.09
N ALA A 84 10.22 -21.49 -16.35
CA ALA A 84 9.36 -22.45 -15.67
C ALA A 84 8.40 -21.78 -14.66
N ILE A 85 8.82 -20.69 -14.01
CA ILE A 85 7.98 -19.91 -13.09
C ILE A 85 6.74 -19.34 -13.77
N VAL A 86 6.91 -18.77 -14.97
CA VAL A 86 5.79 -18.13 -15.70
C VAL A 86 5.00 -19.14 -16.54
N ASN A 87 5.55 -20.31 -16.84
CA ASN A 87 4.89 -21.33 -17.65
C ASN A 87 4.60 -22.60 -16.85
N TYR A 88 3.92 -22.45 -15.71
CA TYR A 88 3.57 -23.58 -14.85
C TYR A 88 2.65 -24.59 -15.56
N ASP A 89 1.74 -24.10 -16.42
CA ASP A 89 0.77 -24.92 -17.15
C ASP A 89 1.31 -25.51 -18.47
N ASN A 90 2.61 -25.32 -18.75
CA ASN A 90 3.30 -25.82 -19.95
C ASN A 90 2.60 -25.46 -21.27
N ILE A 91 2.17 -24.20 -21.38
CA ILE A 91 1.53 -23.62 -22.55
C ILE A 91 2.55 -23.45 -23.67
N ALA A 92 2.31 -24.13 -24.79
CA ALA A 92 3.15 -24.03 -25.97
C ALA A 92 3.12 -22.63 -26.59
N GLY A 93 4.28 -22.11 -27.00
CA GLY A 93 4.39 -20.79 -27.65
C GLY A 93 4.21 -19.58 -26.74
N GLN A 94 4.12 -19.76 -25.42
CA GLN A 94 3.88 -18.67 -24.47
C GLN A 94 4.87 -17.50 -24.59
N LEU A 95 6.16 -17.78 -24.84
CA LEU A 95 7.16 -16.72 -24.98
C LEU A 95 7.08 -15.99 -26.31
N ALA A 96 6.70 -16.68 -27.39
CA ALA A 96 6.55 -16.09 -28.71
C ALA A 96 5.25 -15.26 -28.83
N ALA A 97 4.26 -15.53 -27.98
CA ALA A 97 3.05 -14.73 -27.91
C ALA A 97 3.36 -13.31 -27.37
N PRO A 98 2.81 -12.24 -27.98
CA PRO A 98 3.09 -10.87 -27.56
C PRO A 98 2.49 -10.57 -26.19
N SER A 99 3.29 -10.03 -25.28
CA SER A 99 2.82 -9.60 -23.95
C SER A 99 1.75 -8.51 -24.07
N PRO A 100 0.68 -8.56 -23.25
CA PRO A 100 -0.34 -7.51 -23.19
C PRO A 100 0.15 -6.22 -22.50
N LEU A 101 1.32 -6.26 -21.86
CA LEU A 101 1.87 -5.15 -21.10
C LEU A 101 2.42 -4.03 -22.00
N ARG A 102 2.12 -2.80 -21.63
CA ARG A 102 2.47 -1.58 -22.35
C ARG A 102 3.14 -0.59 -21.40
N SER A 103 4.20 0.06 -21.88
CA SER A 103 4.89 1.11 -21.13
C SER A 103 3.97 2.32 -20.94
N GLY A 104 4.03 2.94 -19.76
CA GLY A 104 3.26 4.15 -19.43
C GLY A 104 1.78 3.92 -19.13
N VAL A 105 1.29 2.68 -19.19
CA VAL A 105 -0.08 2.32 -18.81
C VAL A 105 -0.14 2.00 -17.32
N ARG A 106 -1.12 2.59 -16.62
CA ARG A 106 -1.47 2.20 -15.25
C ARG A 106 -2.59 1.19 -15.31
N TYR A 107 -2.30 -0.03 -14.90
CA TYR A 107 -3.28 -1.08 -14.76
C TYR A 107 -3.96 -0.99 -13.39
N ARG A 108 -5.21 -1.45 -13.34
CA ARG A 108 -6.02 -1.49 -12.12
C ARG A 108 -5.98 -2.89 -11.52
N ASP A 109 -6.40 -3.03 -10.27
CA ASP A 109 -6.40 -4.33 -9.56
C ASP A 109 -7.39 -5.34 -10.14
N ASP A 110 -8.39 -4.88 -10.88
CA ASP A 110 -9.35 -5.70 -11.65
C ASP A 110 -8.84 -6.05 -13.06
N TRP A 111 -7.57 -5.76 -13.38
CA TRP A 111 -7.04 -6.01 -14.73
C TRP A 111 -7.05 -7.49 -15.10
N TRP A 112 -6.80 -8.37 -14.12
CA TRP A 112 -6.85 -9.82 -14.31
C TRP A 112 -8.22 -10.35 -14.71
N ASP A 113 -9.31 -9.68 -14.29
CA ASP A 113 -10.68 -10.09 -14.61
C ASP A 113 -10.98 -10.04 -16.12
N ASN A 114 -10.13 -9.37 -16.91
CA ASN A 114 -10.23 -9.35 -18.37
C ASN A 114 -9.69 -10.63 -19.04
N TYR A 115 -9.11 -11.56 -18.27
CA TYR A 115 -8.52 -12.79 -18.74
C TYR A 115 -9.30 -13.97 -18.16
N THR A 116 -9.92 -14.77 -19.02
CA THR A 116 -10.71 -15.93 -18.59
C THR A 116 -9.94 -17.23 -18.80
N ASP A 117 -10.01 -18.14 -17.83
CA ASP A 117 -9.33 -19.45 -17.88
C ASP A 117 -9.84 -20.38 -19.00
N SER A 118 -10.90 -19.99 -19.73
CA SER A 118 -11.67 -20.87 -20.61
C SER A 118 -11.69 -20.44 -22.08
N GLY A 119 -10.91 -19.44 -22.48
CA GLY A 119 -10.90 -18.89 -23.84
C GLY A 119 -9.53 -18.99 -24.54
N PRO A 120 -9.45 -18.71 -25.85
CA PRO A 120 -8.19 -18.51 -26.58
C PRO A 120 -7.51 -17.16 -26.24
N ASP A 121 -7.93 -16.53 -25.14
CA ASP A 121 -7.51 -15.21 -24.75
C ASP A 121 -6.04 -15.24 -24.27
N PRO A 122 -5.28 -14.18 -24.52
CA PRO A 122 -3.87 -14.12 -24.16
C PRO A 122 -3.68 -14.26 -22.65
N VAL A 123 -2.82 -15.15 -22.16
CA VAL A 123 -2.60 -15.28 -20.71
C VAL A 123 -1.88 -14.03 -20.15
N PRO A 124 -2.19 -13.58 -18.92
CA PRO A 124 -1.69 -12.31 -18.37
C PRO A 124 -0.16 -12.14 -18.41
N HIS A 125 0.57 -13.26 -18.30
CA HIS A 125 2.02 -13.33 -18.20
C HIS A 125 2.72 -13.82 -19.49
N GLN A 126 1.99 -13.95 -20.62
CA GLN A 126 2.61 -14.35 -21.89
C GLN A 126 3.64 -13.34 -22.39
N GLY A 127 4.60 -13.82 -23.18
CA GLY A 127 5.67 -12.99 -23.71
C GLY A 127 6.61 -12.45 -22.64
N THR A 128 6.62 -13.05 -21.43
CA THR A 128 7.48 -12.64 -20.31
C THR A 128 8.25 -13.80 -19.70
N ILE A 129 9.30 -13.52 -18.94
CA ILE A 129 10.03 -14.48 -18.08
C ILE A 129 10.20 -13.88 -16.68
N ALA A 130 10.10 -14.68 -15.61
CA ALA A 130 10.23 -14.18 -14.25
C ALA A 130 11.71 -14.09 -13.83
N VAL A 131 12.25 -12.87 -13.77
CA VAL A 131 13.66 -12.65 -13.45
C VAL A 131 13.93 -12.40 -11.97
N ALA A 132 12.90 -12.13 -11.16
CA ALA A 132 13.06 -12.09 -9.70
C ALA A 132 11.75 -12.45 -9.00
N HIS A 133 11.88 -13.15 -7.86
CA HIS A 133 10.78 -13.45 -6.94
C HIS A 133 10.92 -12.59 -5.68
N HIS A 134 9.86 -11.87 -5.30
CA HIS A 134 9.87 -10.95 -4.15
C HIS A 134 9.25 -11.57 -2.88
N GLY A 135 8.71 -12.79 -2.97
CA GLY A 135 7.87 -13.40 -1.94
C GLY A 135 6.40 -13.35 -2.34
N CYS A 136 5.57 -14.17 -1.68
CA CYS A 136 4.18 -14.40 -2.10
C CYS A 136 4.12 -14.78 -3.60
N ASP A 137 3.08 -14.37 -4.30
CA ASP A 137 2.88 -14.59 -5.73
C ASP A 137 3.39 -13.40 -6.59
N SER A 138 4.29 -12.57 -6.04
CA SER A 138 4.76 -11.34 -6.68
C SER A 138 6.14 -11.51 -7.33
N TYR A 139 6.23 -11.15 -8.61
CA TYR A 139 7.39 -11.36 -9.47
C TYR A 139 7.76 -10.10 -10.25
N THR A 140 9.06 -9.89 -10.47
CA THR A 140 9.50 -9.04 -11.57
C THR A 140 9.70 -9.89 -12.81
N VAL A 141 8.97 -9.56 -13.87
CA VAL A 141 9.05 -10.22 -15.16
C VAL A 141 9.76 -9.35 -16.19
N LEU A 142 10.56 -9.95 -17.06
CA LEU A 142 11.15 -9.31 -18.25
C LEU A 142 10.26 -9.61 -19.45
N ILE A 143 9.85 -8.57 -20.17
CA ILE A 143 9.06 -8.70 -21.39
C ILE A 143 10.00 -9.07 -22.54
N VAL A 144 9.85 -10.28 -23.08
CA VAL A 144 10.69 -10.80 -24.17
C VAL A 144 10.03 -10.64 -25.55
N THR A 145 8.70 -10.53 -25.59
CA THR A 145 7.93 -10.37 -26.83
C THR A 145 6.75 -9.40 -26.62
N GLY A 146 6.46 -8.56 -27.62
CA GLY A 146 5.40 -7.54 -27.57
C GLY A 146 5.92 -6.10 -27.63
N THR A 147 5.02 -5.13 -27.50
CA THR A 147 5.34 -3.69 -27.71
C THR A 147 6.29 -3.12 -26.66
N ALA A 148 6.32 -3.68 -25.46
CA ALA A 148 7.21 -3.27 -24.37
C ALA A 148 8.43 -4.19 -24.22
N ARG A 149 8.83 -4.92 -25.28
CA ARG A 149 9.99 -5.83 -25.26
C ARG A 149 11.25 -5.15 -24.72
N GLY A 150 11.92 -5.82 -23.78
CA GLY A 150 13.12 -5.35 -23.09
C GLY A 150 12.84 -4.64 -21.77
N ARG A 151 11.59 -4.20 -21.53
CA ARG A 151 11.15 -3.61 -20.27
C ARG A 151 10.85 -4.68 -19.25
N LEU A 152 10.89 -4.29 -17.97
CA LEU A 152 10.45 -5.15 -16.88
C LEU A 152 9.09 -4.71 -16.37
N ALA A 153 8.36 -5.61 -15.72
CA ALA A 153 7.13 -5.32 -15.03
C ALA A 153 7.06 -6.04 -13.68
N MET A 154 6.38 -5.43 -12.71
CA MET A 154 5.91 -6.12 -11.53
C MET A 154 4.58 -6.79 -11.87
N LEU A 155 4.46 -8.07 -11.51
CA LEU A 155 3.29 -8.88 -11.76
C LEU A 155 3.00 -9.72 -10.51
N ASP A 156 1.77 -9.68 -10.03
CA ASP A 156 1.30 -10.53 -8.94
C ASP A 156 0.36 -11.61 -9.49
N PHE A 157 0.67 -12.89 -9.28
CA PHE A 157 -0.12 -13.98 -9.86
C PHE A 157 -1.46 -14.22 -9.13
N THR A 158 -1.70 -13.57 -7.98
CA THR A 158 -3.07 -13.47 -7.42
C THR A 158 -3.94 -12.45 -8.15
N GLY A 159 -3.32 -11.61 -8.97
CA GLY A 159 -3.96 -10.54 -9.73
C GLY A 159 -4.08 -9.21 -8.99
N VAL A 160 -3.63 -9.14 -7.74
CA VAL A 160 -3.66 -7.91 -6.94
C VAL A 160 -2.30 -7.72 -6.25
N PRO A 161 -1.62 -6.57 -6.43
CA PRO A 161 -2.05 -5.40 -7.19
C PRO A 161 -1.97 -5.58 -8.72
N GLY A 162 -2.67 -4.69 -9.45
CA GLY A 162 -2.58 -4.60 -10.91
C GLY A 162 -1.14 -4.50 -11.42
N PRO A 163 -0.81 -4.97 -12.66
CA PRO A 163 0.57 -4.97 -13.14
C PRO A 163 1.17 -3.57 -13.22
N TYR A 164 2.49 -3.50 -13.11
CA TYR A 164 3.22 -2.24 -13.25
C TYR A 164 4.48 -2.39 -14.08
N VAL A 165 4.50 -1.82 -15.29
CA VAL A 165 5.71 -1.76 -16.12
C VAL A 165 6.70 -0.76 -15.51
N LEU A 166 7.90 -1.25 -15.18
CA LEU A 166 8.94 -0.48 -14.52
C LEU A 166 9.46 0.64 -15.42
N GLU A 167 9.93 1.72 -14.79
CA GLU A 167 10.44 2.90 -15.52
C GLU A 167 11.86 2.67 -16.08
N ASP A 168 12.59 1.69 -15.57
CA ASP A 168 13.92 1.30 -16.07
C ASP A 168 13.86 0.95 -17.57
N ASP A 169 14.86 1.40 -18.33
CA ASP A 169 14.88 1.23 -19.78
C ASP A 169 15.07 -0.22 -20.22
N ASP A 170 15.85 -0.98 -19.45
CA ASP A 170 16.12 -2.39 -19.70
C ASP A 170 16.55 -3.16 -18.43
N PHE A 171 16.80 -4.46 -18.60
CA PHE A 171 17.27 -5.36 -17.54
C PHE A 171 18.53 -4.85 -16.83
N LEU A 172 19.54 -4.37 -17.56
CA LEU A 172 20.81 -3.96 -16.95
C LEU A 172 20.64 -2.68 -16.14
N SER A 173 19.82 -1.74 -16.63
CA SER A 173 19.49 -0.51 -15.93
C SER A 173 18.75 -0.81 -14.62
N TRP A 174 17.77 -1.73 -14.67
CA TRP A 174 17.05 -2.19 -13.48
C TRP A 174 17.96 -2.88 -12.47
N TYR A 175 18.83 -3.77 -12.95
CA TYR A 175 19.73 -4.54 -12.09
C TYR A 175 20.80 -3.64 -11.47
N GLU A 176 21.43 -2.77 -12.25
CA GLU A 176 22.41 -1.80 -11.76
C GLU A 176 21.79 -0.84 -10.74
N ARG A 177 20.57 -0.37 -10.99
CA ARG A 177 19.82 0.44 -10.02
C ARG A 177 19.60 -0.30 -8.71
N TRP A 178 19.20 -1.57 -8.74
CA TRP A 178 19.03 -2.34 -7.51
C TRP A 178 20.32 -2.38 -6.68
N LEU A 179 21.48 -2.51 -7.32
CA LEU A 179 22.78 -2.44 -6.65
C LEU A 179 23.06 -1.05 -6.07
N ASP A 180 22.69 0.02 -6.77
CA ASP A 180 22.85 1.40 -6.30
C ASP A 180 21.96 1.69 -5.08
N GLU A 181 20.73 1.20 -5.08
CA GLU A 181 19.82 1.30 -3.94
C GLU A 181 20.37 0.57 -2.72
N LEU A 182 20.91 -0.64 -2.93
CA LEU A 182 21.60 -1.39 -1.88
C LEU A 182 22.84 -0.66 -1.33
N ALA A 183 23.62 -0.03 -2.21
CA ALA A 183 24.76 0.77 -1.82
C ALA A 183 24.35 2.02 -1.03
N ALA A 184 23.19 2.60 -1.34
CA ALA A 184 22.62 3.77 -0.68
C ALA A 184 21.80 3.45 0.59
N GLY A 185 21.73 2.18 1.02
CA GLY A 185 21.05 1.78 2.25
C GLY A 185 19.53 1.61 2.13
N TYR A 186 18.98 1.46 0.92
CA TYR A 186 17.52 1.39 0.75
C TYR A 186 16.89 0.21 1.51
N ARG A 187 15.71 0.46 2.11
CA ARG A 187 14.84 -0.61 2.62
C ARG A 187 14.11 -1.30 1.46
N ILE A 188 14.55 -2.51 1.14
CA ILE A 188 14.18 -3.23 -0.10
C ILE A 188 12.72 -3.73 -0.09
N GLY A 189 12.11 -3.92 1.09
CA GLY A 189 10.73 -4.41 1.23
C GLY A 189 9.63 -3.41 0.84
N LEU A 190 9.96 -2.19 0.43
CA LEU A 190 9.00 -1.14 0.05
C LEU A 190 8.94 -0.93 -1.48
N ALA A 191 9.48 -1.87 -2.28
CA ALA A 191 9.78 -1.67 -3.69
C ALA A 191 8.58 -1.79 -4.66
N GLU A 192 7.41 -2.19 -4.19
CA GLU A 192 6.24 -2.35 -5.06
C GLU A 192 5.73 -0.98 -5.52
N GLY A 193 5.82 -0.72 -6.83
CA GLY A 193 5.31 0.50 -7.45
C GLY A 193 6.09 1.78 -7.14
N LYS A 194 7.31 1.71 -6.60
CA LYS A 194 8.18 2.89 -6.42
C LYS A 194 8.70 3.43 -7.76
N ILE A 195 8.98 4.73 -7.79
CA ILE A 195 9.71 5.37 -8.87
C ILE A 195 11.21 5.22 -8.58
N PRO A 196 12.00 4.73 -9.53
CA PRO A 196 13.44 4.61 -9.37
C PRO A 196 14.15 5.97 -9.43
N GLY A 197 15.23 6.11 -8.65
CA GLY A 197 16.07 7.30 -8.67
C GLY A 197 16.61 7.69 -7.30
N ASP A 198 17.58 8.59 -7.29
CA ASP A 198 18.03 9.25 -6.07
C ASP A 198 16.99 10.28 -5.57
N GLN A 199 17.25 10.89 -4.41
CA GLN A 199 16.34 11.89 -3.87
C GLN A 199 16.20 13.12 -4.79
N GLN A 200 17.19 13.46 -5.61
CA GLN A 200 17.11 14.63 -6.48
C GLN A 200 16.13 14.37 -7.61
N ARG A 201 16.28 13.25 -8.30
CA ARG A 201 15.36 12.82 -9.36
C ARG A 201 13.92 12.71 -8.86
N LEU A 202 13.71 12.18 -7.67
CA LEU A 202 12.36 12.10 -7.10
C LEU A 202 11.78 13.48 -6.76
N VAL A 203 12.61 14.42 -6.27
CA VAL A 203 12.19 15.82 -6.09
C VAL A 203 11.86 16.46 -7.43
N ASP A 204 12.66 16.26 -8.46
CA ASP A 204 12.40 16.82 -9.79
C ASP A 204 11.06 16.31 -10.33
N ILE A 205 10.80 15.00 -10.22
CA ILE A 205 9.51 14.41 -10.62
C ILE A 205 8.36 14.98 -9.77
N LEU A 206 8.53 15.05 -8.45
CA LEU A 206 7.54 15.60 -7.53
C LEU A 206 7.17 17.05 -7.85
N VAL A 207 8.09 17.83 -8.42
CA VAL A 207 7.88 19.25 -8.68
C VAL A 207 7.43 19.52 -10.11
N THR A 208 7.96 18.80 -11.11
CA THR A 208 7.82 19.20 -12.52
C THR A 208 6.94 18.26 -13.35
N ASP A 209 6.61 17.06 -12.87
CA ASP A 209 5.90 16.09 -13.70
C ASP A 209 4.43 16.48 -13.93
N ALA A 210 3.96 16.39 -15.16
CA ALA A 210 2.57 16.75 -15.49
C ALA A 210 1.54 15.80 -14.86
N ASN A 211 1.91 14.54 -14.59
CA ASN A 211 1.03 13.52 -14.05
C ASN A 211 1.05 13.52 -12.51
N ALA A 212 -0.06 13.96 -11.90
CA ALA A 212 -0.20 14.02 -10.45
C ALA A 212 -0.01 12.67 -9.74
N ALA A 213 -0.47 11.57 -10.35
CA ALA A 213 -0.25 10.23 -9.79
C ALA A 213 1.25 9.86 -9.77
N ARG A 214 2.01 10.30 -10.79
CA ARG A 214 3.46 10.11 -10.82
C ARG A 214 4.17 10.99 -9.80
N ARG A 215 3.74 12.25 -9.63
CA ARG A 215 4.24 13.13 -8.56
C ARG A 215 4.02 12.53 -7.16
N ALA A 216 2.80 12.08 -6.87
CA ALA A 216 2.48 11.44 -5.60
C ALA A 216 3.35 10.19 -5.36
N ARG A 217 3.50 9.34 -6.39
CA ARG A 217 4.40 8.17 -6.30
C ARG A 217 5.86 8.56 -6.08
N ALA A 218 6.33 9.68 -6.63
CA ALA A 218 7.68 10.16 -6.37
C ALA A 218 7.87 10.53 -4.89
N ALA A 219 6.90 11.23 -4.29
CA ALA A 219 6.89 11.48 -2.84
C ALA A 219 6.91 10.16 -2.05
N ARG A 220 6.01 9.21 -2.35
CA ARG A 220 5.97 7.90 -1.69
C ARG A 220 7.30 7.14 -1.79
N SER A 221 7.98 7.25 -2.93
CA SER A 221 9.26 6.57 -3.17
C SER A 221 10.39 7.08 -2.28
N MET A 222 10.24 8.28 -1.70
CA MET A 222 11.14 8.79 -0.67
C MET A 222 11.11 7.94 0.60
N LEU A 223 10.07 7.11 0.80
CA LEU A 223 10.00 6.16 1.91
C LEU A 223 11.06 5.03 1.83
N ALA A 224 11.78 4.91 0.71
CA ALA A 224 12.82 3.91 0.55
C ALA A 224 14.18 4.30 1.16
N PHE A 225 14.46 5.60 1.36
CA PHE A 225 15.75 6.09 1.90
C PHE A 225 15.78 6.07 3.43
N ASP A 226 16.89 5.76 4.08
CA ASP A 226 16.94 5.87 5.55
C ASP A 226 16.73 7.31 6.03
N ASP A 227 17.44 8.27 5.42
CA ASP A 227 17.33 9.70 5.73
C ASP A 227 16.86 10.53 4.53
N LEU A 228 16.16 11.64 4.79
CA LEU A 228 15.79 12.63 3.77
C LEU A 228 16.66 13.87 3.91
N ARG A 229 17.27 14.30 2.79
CA ARG A 229 18.07 15.53 2.74
C ARG A 229 17.17 16.74 3.05
N PRO A 230 17.72 17.84 3.61
CA PRO A 230 16.96 19.06 3.87
C PRO A 230 16.22 19.60 2.63
N ALA A 231 16.85 19.53 1.44
CA ALA A 231 16.21 19.92 0.18
C ALA A 231 14.98 19.05 -0.17
N THR A 232 15.03 17.76 0.14
CA THR A 232 13.90 16.83 -0.07
C THR A 232 12.75 17.15 0.87
N VAL A 233 13.05 17.45 2.14
CA VAL A 233 12.02 17.88 3.11
C VAL A 233 11.41 19.22 2.71
N ALA A 234 12.22 20.17 2.22
CA ALA A 234 11.74 21.45 1.71
C ALA A 234 10.83 21.27 0.47
N ALA A 235 11.16 20.35 -0.43
CA ALA A 235 10.31 20.01 -1.56
C ALA A 235 8.95 19.44 -1.11
N LEU A 236 8.93 18.53 -0.11
CA LEU A 236 7.69 18.02 0.48
C LEU A 236 6.86 19.13 1.15
N ALA A 237 7.50 20.15 1.74
CA ALA A 237 6.78 21.32 2.27
C ALA A 237 6.08 22.11 1.16
N ASN A 238 6.79 22.35 0.05
CA ASN A 238 6.28 23.12 -1.10
C ASN A 238 5.11 22.42 -1.81
N VAL A 239 4.95 21.10 -1.65
CA VAL A 239 3.81 20.36 -2.21
C VAL A 239 2.47 20.82 -1.63
N ALA A 240 2.44 21.52 -0.49
CA ALA A 240 1.17 22.00 0.07
C ALA A 240 0.37 22.94 -0.85
N VAL A 241 1.02 23.53 -1.86
CA VAL A 241 0.35 24.33 -2.90
C VAL A 241 0.15 23.56 -4.21
N ASP A 242 0.46 22.27 -4.27
CA ASP A 242 0.23 21.44 -5.46
C ASP A 242 -1.28 21.41 -5.77
N PRO A 243 -1.69 21.62 -7.03
CA PRO A 243 -3.11 21.64 -7.39
C PRO A 243 -3.81 20.30 -7.13
N ALA A 244 -3.08 19.19 -7.18
CA ALA A 244 -3.64 17.85 -7.06
C ALA A 244 -3.70 17.38 -5.59
N PRO A 245 -4.89 17.08 -5.06
CA PRO A 245 -5.04 16.66 -3.66
C PRO A 245 -4.31 15.34 -3.37
N GLU A 246 -4.16 14.43 -4.34
CA GLU A 246 -3.41 13.20 -4.12
C GLU A 246 -1.93 13.45 -3.80
N VAL A 247 -1.32 14.50 -4.38
CA VAL A 247 0.09 14.83 -4.13
C VAL A 247 0.24 15.46 -2.75
N ARG A 248 -0.67 16.39 -2.39
CA ARG A 248 -0.73 17.00 -1.04
C ARG A 248 -0.90 15.96 0.06
N ALA A 249 -1.87 15.05 -0.12
CA ALA A 249 -2.11 13.98 0.85
C ALA A 249 -0.91 13.04 0.96
N GLU A 250 -0.27 12.69 -0.17
CA GLU A 250 0.86 11.78 -0.17
C GLU A 250 2.10 12.38 0.52
N ALA A 251 2.37 13.68 0.32
CA ALA A 251 3.43 14.36 1.04
C ALA A 251 3.21 14.31 2.56
N MET A 252 1.97 14.48 3.04
CA MET A 252 1.66 14.36 4.47
C MET A 252 1.77 12.93 4.99
N ARG A 253 1.45 11.91 4.19
CA ARG A 253 1.70 10.51 4.55
C ARG A 253 3.20 10.22 4.70
N VAL A 254 4.01 10.74 3.78
CA VAL A 254 5.48 10.65 3.88
C VAL A 254 5.98 11.38 5.12
N ALA A 255 5.45 12.57 5.39
CA ALA A 255 5.79 13.34 6.57
C ALA A 255 5.47 12.58 7.87
N ALA A 256 4.28 11.99 7.97
CA ALA A 256 3.85 11.16 9.09
C ALA A 256 4.77 9.95 9.29
N ALA A 257 4.99 9.17 8.23
CA ALA A 257 5.80 7.95 8.27
C ALA A 257 7.28 8.20 8.63
N ARG A 258 7.76 9.42 8.41
CA ARG A 258 9.14 9.84 8.74
C ARG A 258 9.22 10.78 9.93
N VAL A 259 8.10 11.10 10.56
CA VAL A 259 8.00 12.05 11.68
C VAL A 259 8.74 13.37 11.36
N LEU A 260 8.48 13.93 10.17
CA LEU A 260 9.11 15.18 9.72
C LEU A 260 8.51 16.41 10.45
N THR A 261 8.88 16.59 11.72
CA THR A 261 8.35 17.68 12.58
C THR A 261 8.61 19.08 12.04
N ALA A 262 9.61 19.25 11.16
CA ALA A 262 9.84 20.50 10.43
C ALA A 262 8.62 20.92 9.56
N LEU A 263 7.73 19.99 9.21
CA LEU A 263 6.54 20.23 8.41
C LEU A 263 5.30 20.59 9.24
N VAL A 264 5.40 20.70 10.57
CA VAL A 264 4.25 21.08 11.43
C VAL A 264 3.49 22.32 10.90
N PRO A 265 4.13 23.45 10.54
CA PRO A 265 3.40 24.64 10.09
C PRO A 265 2.55 24.35 8.84
N VAL A 266 3.12 23.70 7.84
CA VAL A 266 2.41 23.43 6.59
C VAL A 266 1.34 22.35 6.76
N THR A 267 1.57 21.36 7.63
CA THR A 267 0.57 20.36 7.98
C THR A 267 -0.65 20.99 8.67
N ARG A 268 -0.45 22.05 9.47
CA ARG A 268 -1.57 22.80 10.08
C ARG A 268 -2.43 23.50 9.04
N ASP A 269 -1.81 24.06 8.00
CA ASP A 269 -2.55 24.69 6.91
C ASP A 269 -3.37 23.63 6.15
N LEU A 270 -2.75 22.49 5.84
CA LEU A 270 -3.40 21.37 5.14
C LEU A 270 -4.49 20.66 5.95
N PHE A 271 -4.54 20.82 7.28
CA PHE A 271 -5.68 20.37 8.08
C PHE A 271 -6.98 21.12 7.72
N ASN A 272 -6.88 22.29 7.08
CA ASN A 272 -8.02 23.06 6.57
C ASN A 272 -8.20 22.92 5.05
N ASP A 273 -7.54 21.95 4.41
CA ASP A 273 -7.64 21.73 2.96
C ASP A 273 -9.09 21.45 2.52
N PRO A 274 -9.54 21.93 1.35
CA PRO A 274 -10.88 21.62 0.85
C PRO A 274 -11.12 20.11 0.65
N ASN A 275 -10.09 19.33 0.37
CA ASN A 275 -10.16 17.89 0.17
C ASN A 275 -10.03 17.12 1.48
N ALA A 276 -11.01 16.27 1.79
CA ALA A 276 -11.05 15.49 3.03
C ALA A 276 -9.86 14.54 3.19
N THR A 277 -9.37 13.93 2.11
CA THR A 277 -8.21 13.03 2.14
C THR A 277 -6.96 13.76 2.57
N VAL A 278 -6.80 15.03 2.15
CA VAL A 278 -5.68 15.87 2.57
C VAL A 278 -5.80 16.25 4.04
N ARG A 279 -7.00 16.67 4.49
CA ARG A 279 -7.25 16.96 5.92
C ARG A 279 -6.93 15.77 6.83
N LEU A 280 -7.35 14.57 6.42
CA LEU A 280 -7.08 13.33 7.13
C LEU A 280 -5.59 13.00 7.17
N ALA A 281 -4.89 13.09 6.03
CA ALA A 281 -3.45 12.87 5.99
C ALA A 281 -2.68 13.90 6.86
N ALA A 282 -3.15 15.14 6.90
CA ALA A 282 -2.60 16.18 7.77
C ALA A 282 -2.85 15.87 9.26
N PHE A 283 -4.05 15.43 9.62
CA PHE A 283 -4.35 14.99 10.99
C PHE A 283 -3.46 13.83 11.44
N ASP A 284 -3.32 12.80 10.59
CA ASP A 284 -2.47 11.63 10.87
C ASP A 284 -1.00 12.05 11.03
N ALA A 285 -0.51 13.00 10.22
CA ALA A 285 0.83 13.57 10.33
C ALA A 285 1.03 14.35 11.64
N LEU A 286 0.10 15.24 12.01
CA LEU A 286 0.16 15.96 13.31
C LEU A 286 0.13 14.97 14.48
N SER A 287 -0.62 13.87 14.36
CA SER A 287 -0.64 12.80 15.35
C SER A 287 0.72 12.12 15.47
N ALA A 288 1.36 11.79 14.35
CA ALA A 288 2.69 11.20 14.32
C ALA A 288 3.77 12.15 14.88
N PHE A 289 3.61 13.47 14.69
CA PHE A 289 4.50 14.49 15.25
C PHE A 289 4.31 14.71 16.76
N GLY A 290 3.34 14.05 17.40
CA GLY A 290 3.09 14.17 18.84
C GLY A 290 2.57 15.56 19.25
N GLN A 291 1.74 16.19 18.43
CA GLN A 291 1.16 17.49 18.75
C GLN A 291 0.19 17.40 19.95
N VAL A 292 0.22 18.36 20.86
CA VAL A 292 -0.52 18.29 22.14
C VAL A 292 -2.01 18.63 22.04
N ASP A 293 -2.42 19.33 20.99
CA ASP A 293 -3.80 19.80 20.79
C ASP A 293 -4.63 18.87 19.87
N LEU A 294 -4.17 17.64 19.65
CA LEU A 294 -4.88 16.64 18.86
C LEU A 294 -6.32 16.39 19.31
N PRO A 295 -6.67 16.36 20.61
CA PRO A 295 -8.07 16.23 21.02
C PRO A 295 -8.95 17.38 20.52
N ALA A 296 -8.43 18.61 20.46
CA ALA A 296 -9.16 19.75 19.93
C ALA A 296 -9.31 19.66 18.40
N LEU A 297 -8.27 19.22 17.68
CA LEU A 297 -8.35 18.97 16.24
C LEU A 297 -9.32 17.85 15.90
N ALA A 298 -9.29 16.74 16.64
CA ALA A 298 -10.19 15.62 16.45
C ALA A 298 -11.65 16.05 16.67
N ARG A 299 -11.93 16.85 17.71
CA ARG A 299 -13.28 17.40 17.92
C ARG A 299 -13.75 18.30 16.78
N ARG A 300 -12.85 19.10 16.16
CA ARG A 300 -13.19 19.85 14.93
C ARG A 300 -13.57 18.94 13.77
N LEU A 301 -12.93 17.77 13.63
CA LEU A 301 -13.25 16.79 12.60
C LEU A 301 -14.59 16.07 12.82
N LEU A 302 -15.18 16.12 14.02
CA LEU A 302 -16.53 15.58 14.27
C LEU A 302 -17.61 16.36 13.52
N ASP A 303 -17.35 17.64 13.20
CA ASP A 303 -18.26 18.49 12.41
C ASP A 303 -17.89 18.51 10.92
N ASP A 304 -16.96 17.66 10.48
CA ASP A 304 -16.48 17.63 9.09
C ASP A 304 -17.56 17.11 8.13
N SER A 305 -17.63 17.68 6.92
CA SER A 305 -18.57 17.27 5.89
C SER A 305 -18.36 15.82 5.42
N SER A 306 -17.12 15.32 5.48
CA SER A 306 -16.77 13.94 5.16
C SER A 306 -17.11 13.00 6.32
N ALA A 307 -17.97 12.00 6.06
CA ALA A 307 -18.25 10.95 7.02
C ALA A 307 -16.99 10.14 7.41
N GLU A 308 -16.00 10.06 6.52
CA GLU A 308 -14.71 9.43 6.82
C GLU A 308 -13.92 10.24 7.86
N ALA A 309 -13.90 11.56 7.73
CA ALA A 309 -13.25 12.45 8.68
C ALA A 309 -13.90 12.39 10.07
N ARG A 310 -15.24 12.42 10.12
CA ARG A 310 -15.99 12.21 11.37
C ARG A 310 -15.69 10.85 12.00
N THR A 311 -15.65 9.79 11.20
CA THR A 311 -15.32 8.43 11.68
C THR A 311 -13.89 8.35 12.22
N ARG A 312 -12.93 8.98 11.54
CA ARG A 312 -11.53 9.04 12.02
C ARG A 312 -11.44 9.73 13.37
N ALA A 313 -12.13 10.85 13.53
CA ALA A 313 -12.16 11.61 14.77
C ALA A 313 -12.73 10.79 15.94
N ILE A 314 -13.86 10.11 15.75
CA ILE A 314 -14.46 9.24 16.78
C ILE A 314 -13.47 8.16 17.21
N ARG A 315 -12.84 7.47 16.25
CA ARG A 315 -11.88 6.40 16.55
C ARG A 315 -10.68 6.92 17.30
N TRP A 316 -10.08 8.01 16.81
CA TRP A 316 -8.91 8.60 17.46
C TRP A 316 -9.22 9.04 18.90
N LEU A 317 -10.33 9.75 19.13
CA LEU A 317 -10.76 10.16 20.47
C LEU A 317 -11.06 8.95 21.37
N SER A 318 -11.63 7.88 20.82
CA SER A 318 -11.90 6.63 21.55
C SER A 318 -10.61 5.94 21.98
N ASP A 319 -9.64 5.82 21.08
CA ASP A 319 -8.35 5.16 21.31
C ASP A 319 -7.47 5.98 22.28
N ALA A 320 -7.61 7.32 22.25
CA ALA A 320 -6.97 8.24 23.18
C ALA A 320 -7.69 8.35 24.54
N ASP A 321 -8.82 7.64 24.75
CA ASP A 321 -9.65 7.72 25.96
C ASP A 321 -10.12 9.16 26.30
N GLU A 322 -10.34 9.95 25.24
CA GLU A 322 -10.76 11.36 25.25
C GLU A 322 -12.22 11.54 24.80
N LEU A 323 -12.84 10.47 24.29
CA LEU A 323 -14.19 10.50 23.72
C LEU A 323 -15.25 10.67 24.80
N SER A 324 -16.12 11.67 24.64
CA SER A 324 -17.25 11.91 25.54
C SER A 324 -18.60 11.67 24.88
N GLY A 325 -19.63 11.43 25.69
CA GLY A 325 -21.01 11.41 25.23
C GLY A 325 -21.47 12.77 24.69
N GLN A 326 -20.81 13.88 25.04
CA GLN A 326 -21.09 15.18 24.44
C GLN A 326 -20.61 15.24 22.98
N ASP A 327 -19.43 14.69 22.70
CA ASP A 327 -18.87 14.60 21.35
C ASP A 327 -19.75 13.77 20.41
N LEU A 328 -20.33 12.66 20.93
CA LEU A 328 -21.16 11.75 20.13
C LEU A 328 -22.63 12.15 20.02
N ALA A 329 -23.12 13.07 20.87
CA ALA A 329 -24.54 13.40 20.92
C ALA A 329 -25.12 13.88 19.56
N PRO A 330 -24.47 14.80 18.81
CA PRO A 330 -24.95 15.20 17.49
C PRO A 330 -24.91 14.03 16.48
N LEU A 331 -23.86 13.21 16.54
CA LEU A 331 -23.62 12.13 15.59
C LEU A 331 -24.56 10.93 15.79
N CYS A 332 -25.07 10.73 17.01
CA CYS A 332 -26.13 9.76 17.28
C CYS A 332 -27.46 10.14 16.59
N MET A 333 -27.60 11.38 16.12
CA MET A 333 -28.78 11.90 15.41
C MET A 333 -28.48 12.27 13.95
N ASP A 334 -27.32 11.87 13.42
CA ASP A 334 -26.90 12.17 12.05
C ASP A 334 -27.91 11.61 11.03
N PRO A 335 -28.24 12.33 9.94
CA PRO A 335 -29.10 11.79 8.89
C PRO A 335 -28.55 10.50 8.27
N ASP A 336 -27.22 10.34 8.19
CA ASP A 336 -26.58 9.11 7.73
C ASP A 336 -26.66 8.01 8.79
N VAL A 337 -27.40 6.94 8.45
CA VAL A 337 -27.54 5.73 9.25
C VAL A 337 -26.20 5.11 9.63
N ARG A 338 -25.21 5.14 8.72
CA ARG A 338 -23.87 4.60 9.00
C ARG A 338 -23.17 5.41 10.08
N MET A 339 -23.31 6.73 10.07
CA MET A 339 -22.74 7.61 11.08
C MET A 339 -23.43 7.43 12.44
N ARG A 340 -24.77 7.41 12.48
CA ARG A 340 -25.51 7.11 13.73
C ARG A 340 -25.07 5.80 14.34
N ARG A 341 -25.01 4.73 13.54
CA ARG A 341 -24.55 3.41 13.99
C ARG A 341 -23.13 3.49 14.56
N THR A 342 -22.23 4.22 13.88
CA THR A 342 -20.84 4.36 14.31
C THR A 342 -20.74 5.12 15.64
N ALA A 343 -21.44 6.24 15.77
CA ALA A 343 -21.49 7.01 17.01
C ALA A 343 -22.07 6.18 18.17
N VAL A 344 -23.20 5.51 17.95
CA VAL A 344 -23.83 4.66 18.97
C VAL A 344 -22.94 3.49 19.35
N HIS A 345 -22.26 2.86 18.39
CA HIS A 345 -21.28 1.82 18.69
C HIS A 345 -20.21 2.34 19.65
N HIS A 346 -19.59 3.49 19.36
CA HIS A 346 -18.51 4.06 20.18
C HIS A 346 -18.96 4.63 21.54
N LEU A 347 -20.27 4.73 21.83
CA LEU A 347 -20.75 5.06 23.18
C LEU A 347 -20.25 4.06 24.23
N PHE A 348 -19.87 2.83 23.85
CA PHE A 348 -19.31 1.86 24.80
C PHE A 348 -18.07 2.40 25.53
N ALA A 349 -17.21 3.15 24.82
CA ALA A 349 -15.97 3.73 25.37
C ALA A 349 -16.15 5.19 25.82
N ALA A 350 -17.24 5.84 25.44
CA ALA A 350 -17.44 7.25 25.73
C ALA A 350 -17.64 7.53 27.23
N ARG A 351 -17.13 8.67 27.69
CA ARG A 351 -17.26 9.14 29.07
C ARG A 351 -18.44 10.10 29.24
N GLY A 352 -18.92 10.27 30.47
CA GLY A 352 -19.86 11.32 30.86
C GLY A 352 -21.33 10.90 30.99
N ALA A 353 -22.08 11.67 31.77
CA ALA A 353 -23.44 11.34 32.23
C ALA A 353 -24.51 11.30 31.11
N ARG A 354 -24.20 11.77 29.91
CA ARG A 354 -25.11 11.73 28.75
C ARG A 354 -25.22 10.35 28.11
N VAL A 355 -24.22 9.48 28.31
CA VAL A 355 -24.13 8.20 27.61
C VAL A 355 -25.37 7.31 27.80
N PRO A 356 -25.90 7.09 29.02
CA PRO A 356 -27.09 6.26 29.19
C PRO A 356 -28.32 6.79 28.45
N GLY A 357 -28.52 8.12 28.42
CA GLY A 357 -29.62 8.74 27.69
C GLY A 357 -29.50 8.57 26.17
N LEU A 358 -28.28 8.69 25.63
CA LEU A 358 -28.03 8.46 24.20
C LEU A 358 -28.27 7.00 23.81
N LEU A 359 -27.83 6.06 24.65
CA LEU A 359 -28.07 4.62 24.45
C LEU A 359 -29.56 4.27 24.51
N ALA A 360 -30.29 4.84 25.47
CA ALA A 360 -31.74 4.65 25.58
C ALA A 360 -32.47 5.14 24.34
N ASN A 361 -32.11 6.31 23.81
CA ASN A 361 -32.68 6.84 22.57
C ASN A 361 -32.35 5.94 21.36
N ALA A 362 -31.12 5.44 21.27
CA ALA A 362 -30.70 4.60 20.16
C ALA A 362 -31.40 3.21 20.12
N LEU A 363 -31.96 2.74 21.25
CA LEU A 363 -32.79 1.52 21.30
C LEU A 363 -34.11 1.68 20.53
N THR A 364 -34.55 2.91 20.22
CA THR A 364 -35.78 3.18 19.47
C THR A 364 -35.51 3.68 18.05
N ASP A 365 -34.25 3.66 17.58
CA ASP A 365 -33.92 4.06 16.21
C ASP A 365 -34.68 3.21 15.17
N ALA A 366 -35.13 3.85 14.10
CA ALA A 366 -35.83 3.17 13.01
C ALA A 366 -35.01 2.02 12.39
N GLN A 367 -33.68 2.14 12.39
CA GLN A 367 -32.77 1.22 11.74
C GLN A 367 -32.30 0.10 12.70
N PRO A 368 -32.55 -1.19 12.39
CA PRO A 368 -32.18 -2.30 13.27
C PRO A 368 -30.69 -2.35 13.63
N LEU A 369 -29.81 -1.97 12.70
CA LEU A 369 -28.37 -1.95 12.95
C LEU A 369 -27.94 -0.90 13.97
N VAL A 370 -28.68 0.20 14.12
CA VAL A 370 -28.42 1.22 15.15
C VAL A 370 -28.90 0.72 16.51
N ARG A 371 -30.10 0.11 16.57
CA ARG A 371 -30.60 -0.54 17.79
C ARG A 371 -29.66 -1.64 18.26
N LEU A 372 -29.16 -2.48 17.35
CA LEU A 372 -28.16 -3.50 17.66
C LEU A 372 -26.91 -2.89 18.32
N ALA A 373 -26.37 -1.81 17.73
CA ALA A 373 -25.21 -1.13 18.26
C ALA A 373 -25.46 -0.60 19.69
N ALA A 374 -26.66 -0.08 19.96
CA ALA A 374 -27.05 0.38 21.29
C ALA A 374 -27.06 -0.78 22.30
N VAL A 375 -27.70 -1.90 21.96
CA VAL A 375 -27.74 -3.11 22.82
C VAL A 375 -26.34 -3.62 23.12
N GLN A 376 -25.47 -3.69 22.11
CA GLN A 376 -24.09 -4.11 22.28
C GLN A 376 -23.30 -3.15 23.18
N ALA A 377 -23.44 -1.84 22.99
CA ALA A 377 -22.77 -0.84 23.80
C ALA A 377 -23.24 -0.88 25.27
N ILE A 378 -24.55 -1.01 25.51
CA ILE A 378 -25.13 -1.20 26.86
C ILE A 378 -24.54 -2.42 27.56
N GLY A 379 -24.48 -3.56 26.85
CA GLY A 379 -23.92 -4.79 27.40
C GLY A 379 -22.42 -4.69 27.73
N ARG A 380 -21.62 -4.05 26.86
CA ARG A 380 -20.17 -3.87 27.11
C ARG A 380 -19.89 -2.95 28.29
N ARG A 381 -20.73 -1.94 28.51
CA ARG A 381 -20.62 -0.99 29.63
C ARG A 381 -21.23 -1.50 30.93
N ALA A 382 -21.99 -2.60 30.89
CA ALA A 382 -22.76 -3.09 32.02
C ALA A 382 -23.74 -2.04 32.60
N GLU A 383 -24.42 -1.28 31.74
CA GLU A 383 -25.34 -0.20 32.16
C GLU A 383 -26.66 -0.77 32.71
N ALA A 384 -26.63 -1.27 33.95
CA ALA A 384 -27.78 -1.90 34.62
C ALA A 384 -29.00 -0.97 34.74
N GLY A 385 -28.76 0.35 34.81
CA GLY A 385 -29.82 1.37 34.84
C GLY A 385 -30.71 1.39 33.59
N LEU A 386 -30.29 0.75 32.49
CA LEU A 386 -31.07 0.65 31.24
C LEU A 386 -31.83 -0.68 31.10
N ARG A 387 -31.88 -1.52 32.15
CA ARG A 387 -32.56 -2.82 32.11
C ARG A 387 -34.04 -2.71 31.72
N GLY A 388 -34.76 -1.70 32.23
CA GLY A 388 -36.16 -1.48 31.88
C GLY A 388 -36.34 -1.22 30.39
N GLN A 389 -35.55 -0.31 29.84
CA GLN A 389 -35.58 0.06 28.42
C GLN A 389 -35.19 -1.11 27.50
N LEU A 390 -34.29 -2.00 27.93
CA LEU A 390 -33.96 -3.23 27.19
C LEU A 390 -35.15 -4.21 27.16
N ILE A 391 -35.92 -4.33 28.25
CA ILE A 391 -37.12 -5.17 28.31
C ILE A 391 -38.20 -4.60 27.37
N ASP A 392 -38.42 -3.28 27.41
CA ASP A 392 -39.39 -2.60 26.55
C ASP A 392 -39.02 -2.74 25.07
N ALA A 393 -37.73 -2.60 24.73
CA ALA A 393 -37.22 -2.84 23.39
C ALA A 393 -37.43 -4.31 22.97
N LEU A 394 -37.16 -5.28 23.83
CA LEU A 394 -37.35 -6.71 23.53
C LEU A 394 -38.82 -7.06 23.25
N ALA A 395 -39.75 -6.41 23.95
CA ALA A 395 -41.18 -6.64 23.77
C ALA A 395 -41.69 -6.20 22.37
N THR A 396 -41.02 -5.23 21.74
CA THR A 396 -41.44 -4.64 20.46
C THR A 396 -40.52 -4.97 19.29
N GLU A 397 -39.34 -5.54 19.55
CA GLU A 397 -38.33 -5.80 18.52
C GLU A 397 -38.74 -6.91 17.54
N THR A 398 -38.73 -6.58 16.24
CA THR A 398 -39.06 -7.51 15.15
C THR A 398 -37.83 -8.13 14.49
N ASP A 399 -36.67 -7.48 14.57
CA ASP A 399 -35.41 -7.97 14.00
C ASP A 399 -34.82 -9.09 14.85
N ALA A 400 -34.58 -10.24 14.22
CA ALA A 400 -34.12 -11.45 14.91
C ALA A 400 -32.73 -11.30 15.55
N MET A 401 -31.83 -10.56 14.90
CA MET A 401 -30.46 -10.36 15.40
C MET A 401 -30.45 -9.42 16.61
N VAL A 402 -31.24 -8.35 16.55
CA VAL A 402 -31.40 -7.43 17.69
C VAL A 402 -32.06 -8.15 18.87
N ARG A 403 -33.13 -8.92 18.62
CA ARG A 403 -33.83 -9.71 19.64
C ARG A 403 -32.90 -10.68 20.37
N THR A 404 -32.06 -11.40 19.63
CA THR A 404 -31.07 -12.33 20.20
C THR A 404 -30.06 -11.61 21.10
N ASN A 405 -29.57 -10.44 20.68
CA ASN A 405 -28.63 -9.64 21.47
C ASN A 405 -29.29 -9.04 22.72
N LEU A 406 -30.56 -8.63 22.63
CA LEU A 406 -31.33 -8.13 23.77
C LEU A 406 -31.47 -9.20 24.84
N GLN A 407 -31.87 -10.42 24.45
CA GLN A 407 -31.98 -11.56 25.37
C GLN A 407 -30.66 -11.87 26.06
N ARG A 408 -29.56 -11.92 25.30
CA ARG A 408 -28.21 -12.17 25.84
C ARG A 408 -27.79 -11.10 26.84
N VAL A 409 -27.90 -9.82 26.47
CA VAL A 409 -27.48 -8.72 27.35
C VAL A 409 -28.34 -8.63 28.61
N LEU A 410 -29.65 -8.89 28.52
CA LEU A 410 -30.54 -8.93 29.69
C LEU A 410 -30.19 -10.07 30.66
N ALA A 411 -29.77 -11.23 30.14
CA ALA A 411 -29.28 -12.33 30.96
C ALA A 411 -27.94 -11.97 31.63
N ASP A 412 -26.99 -11.41 30.87
CA ASP A 412 -25.69 -10.98 31.40
C ASP A 412 -25.86 -9.96 32.54
N LEU A 413 -26.72 -8.94 32.35
CA LEU A 413 -27.03 -7.91 33.35
C LEU A 413 -27.85 -8.43 34.55
N ALA A 414 -28.43 -9.63 34.48
CA ALA A 414 -29.11 -10.23 35.63
C ALA A 414 -28.13 -10.94 36.59
N THR A 415 -26.89 -11.19 36.14
CA THR A 415 -25.87 -11.95 36.89
C THR A 415 -24.76 -11.08 37.49
N ARG A 416 -24.78 -9.77 37.21
CA ARG A 416 -23.85 -8.76 37.71
C ARG A 416 -24.60 -7.83 38.66
#